data_AF-A0A0U4FKE7-F1
#
_entry.id   AF-A0A0U4FKE7-F1
#
_cell.length_a   1.000
_cell.length_b   1.000
_cell.length_c   1.000
_cell.angle_alpha   90.00
_cell.angle_beta   90.00
_cell.angle_gamma   90.00
#
_symmetry.space_group_name_H-M   'P 1'
#
loop_
_entity.id
_entity.type
_entity.pdbx_description
1 polymer ?
#
loop_
_entity_poly.entity_id
_entity_poly.type
_entity_poly.pdbx_seq_one_letter_code
_entity_poly.pdbx_strand_id
1 'polypeptide(L)'
;MARHSENVVLFPKWRKVLEEESLKALKEKRYEEALEKLNQLLLFGNENHEVNIGKLMCLMELNRFKEAQDFCEALLLQKDVHYYHYVHIYLTILFQTSQYELLMNQAEQELETDALPEEIREQFRQLFDMSKKMRRDIRDEKAPEYINDLFKAVQEENHAHQYTLVEQIRKIDMTPTEQIMALLTDNRVHPVTKTAIFLWLKDKSISEEVIIHKLGVKQTITPEHLPALEDHPAMQQILGLSVSWNMRTRHYST
;
A
#
# COMPACT_ATOMS: atom_id res chain seq x y z
N MET A 1 26.70 -22.40 -12.90
CA MET A 1 27.71 -22.44 -11.82
C MET A 1 26.99 -22.21 -10.51
N ALA A 2 26.83 -23.27 -9.70
CA ALA A 2 26.22 -23.17 -8.38
C ALA A 2 27.26 -22.56 -7.41
N ARG A 3 26.93 -21.44 -6.75
CA ARG A 3 27.74 -20.88 -5.68
C ARG A 3 27.56 -21.75 -4.45
N HIS A 4 28.60 -22.47 -4.05
CA HIS A 4 28.67 -23.10 -2.74
C HIS A 4 28.63 -22.00 -1.68
N SER A 5 27.61 -22.02 -0.82
CA SER A 5 27.61 -21.28 0.44
C SER A 5 28.58 -21.98 1.39
N GLU A 6 29.85 -21.56 1.38
CA GLU A 6 30.78 -21.94 2.45
C GLU A 6 30.25 -21.36 3.76
N ASN A 7 29.75 -22.23 4.63
CA ASN A 7 29.39 -21.86 6.01
C ASN A 7 30.69 -21.53 6.75
N VAL A 8 31.09 -20.26 6.70
CA VAL A 8 32.22 -19.74 7.49
C VAL A 8 31.80 -19.73 8.96
N VAL A 9 32.29 -20.70 9.72
CA VAL A 9 32.02 -20.80 11.16
C VAL A 9 32.90 -19.80 11.90
N LEU A 10 32.28 -18.78 12.51
CA LEU A 10 32.98 -17.78 13.31
C LEU A 10 33.45 -18.38 14.64
N PHE A 11 34.71 -18.11 15.02
CA PHE A 11 35.21 -18.52 16.33
C PHE A 11 34.41 -17.82 17.46
N PRO A 12 34.02 -18.53 18.55
CA PRO A 12 33.18 -17.97 19.61
C PRO A 12 33.70 -16.67 20.25
N LYS A 13 35.02 -16.47 20.31
CA LYS A 13 35.63 -15.23 20.81
C LYS A 13 35.34 -14.03 19.89
N TRP A 14 35.36 -14.26 18.58
CA TRP A 14 35.12 -13.21 17.59
C TRP A 14 33.64 -12.81 17.57
N ARG A 15 32.73 -13.78 17.77
CA ARG A 15 31.30 -13.50 17.96
C ARG A 15 31.06 -12.50 19.10
N LYS A 16 31.59 -12.81 20.30
CA LYS A 16 31.41 -11.94 21.47
C LYS A 16 31.98 -10.54 21.26
N VAL A 17 33.14 -10.44 20.62
CA VAL A 17 33.74 -9.14 20.28
C VAL A 17 32.82 -8.34 19.35
N LEU A 18 32.28 -8.96 18.30
CA LEU A 18 31.34 -8.29 17.40
C LEU A 18 30.04 -7.86 18.10
N GLU A 19 29.48 -8.70 18.98
CA GLU A 19 28.31 -8.36 19.80
C GLU A 19 28.60 -7.15 20.71
N GLU A 20 29.70 -7.17 21.47
CA GLU A 20 30.11 -6.08 22.36
C GLU A 20 30.42 -4.78 21.60
N GLU A 21 31.13 -4.86 20.47
CA GLU A 21 31.45 -3.72 19.62
C GLU A 21 30.18 -3.12 18.99
N SER A 22 29.27 -3.96 18.48
CA SER A 22 28.01 -3.47 17.90
C SER A 22 27.14 -2.77 18.95
N LEU A 23 27.05 -3.32 20.16
CA LEU A 23 26.30 -2.70 21.25
C LEU A 23 26.93 -1.39 21.71
N LYS A 24 28.26 -1.32 21.76
CA LYS A 24 28.98 -0.09 22.07
C LYS A 24 28.74 0.97 21.00
N ALA A 25 28.83 0.61 19.73
CA ALA A 25 28.56 1.50 18.62
C ALA A 25 27.11 2.03 18.63
N LEU A 26 26.12 1.17 18.92
CA LEU A 26 24.72 1.57 19.13
C LEU A 26 24.57 2.61 20.25
N LYS A 27 25.16 2.36 21.42
CA LYS A 27 25.10 3.28 22.58
C LYS A 27 25.73 4.65 22.28
N GLU A 28 26.77 4.66 21.47
CA GLU A 28 27.49 5.86 21.03
C GLU A 28 26.90 6.47 19.76
N LYS A 29 25.76 5.96 19.26
CA LYS A 29 25.08 6.40 18.03
C LYS A 29 25.95 6.34 16.77
N ARG A 30 26.95 5.46 16.75
CA ARG A 30 27.78 5.14 15.59
C ARG A 30 27.07 4.08 14.74
N TYR A 31 25.97 4.46 14.11
CA TYR A 31 25.03 3.52 13.50
C TYR A 31 25.60 2.78 12.28
N GLU A 32 26.43 3.41 11.45
CA GLU A 32 27.11 2.73 10.34
C GLU A 32 28.04 1.62 10.83
N GLU A 33 28.83 1.90 11.86
CA GLU A 33 29.76 0.93 12.47
C GLU A 33 28.99 -0.21 13.14
N ALA A 34 27.94 0.12 13.89
CA ALA A 34 27.05 -0.88 14.48
C ALA A 34 26.45 -1.78 13.39
N LEU A 35 25.94 -1.20 12.31
CA LEU A 35 25.32 -1.93 11.20
C LEU A 35 26.33 -2.85 10.50
N GLU A 36 27.57 -2.41 10.30
CA GLU A 36 28.63 -3.26 9.74
C GLU A 36 28.86 -4.50 10.59
N LYS A 37 29.01 -4.33 11.91
CA LYS A 37 29.25 -5.41 12.86
C LYS A 37 28.06 -6.36 12.97
N LEU A 38 26.84 -5.82 12.98
CA LEU A 38 25.61 -6.61 12.99
C LEU A 38 25.43 -7.42 11.70
N ASN A 39 25.74 -6.83 10.54
CA ASN A 39 25.73 -7.57 9.28
C ASN A 39 26.77 -8.70 9.26
N GLN A 40 27.96 -8.48 9.85
CA GLN A 40 28.94 -9.56 10.01
C GLN A 40 28.38 -10.68 10.89
N LEU A 41 27.76 -10.37 12.03
CA LEU A 41 27.12 -11.38 12.90
C LEU A 41 26.08 -12.22 12.14
N LEU A 42 25.22 -11.57 11.35
CA LEU A 42 24.22 -12.24 10.51
C LEU A 42 24.85 -13.13 9.43
N LEU A 43 25.89 -12.63 8.74
CA LEU A 43 26.60 -13.40 7.71
C LEU A 43 27.21 -14.70 8.28
N PHE A 44 27.62 -14.69 9.55
CA PHE A 44 28.15 -15.85 10.24
C PHE A 44 27.08 -16.72 10.92
N GLY A 45 25.80 -16.51 10.61
CA GLY A 45 24.69 -17.32 11.13
C GLY A 45 24.36 -17.04 12.61
N ASN A 46 24.83 -15.93 13.18
CA ASN A 46 24.43 -15.51 14.54
C ASN A 46 23.15 -14.65 14.46
N GLU A 47 22.14 -15.20 13.81
CA GLU A 47 20.82 -14.60 13.73
C GLU A 47 20.09 -14.84 15.05
N ASN A 48 19.85 -13.77 15.79
CA ASN A 48 19.05 -13.78 17.00
C ASN A 48 18.24 -12.48 17.10
N HIS A 49 17.31 -12.45 18.05
CA HIS A 49 16.41 -11.33 18.22
C HIS A 49 17.14 -9.99 18.37
N GLU A 50 18.14 -9.91 19.26
CA GLU A 50 18.87 -8.67 19.55
C GLU A 50 19.65 -8.16 18.33
N VAL A 51 20.29 -9.05 17.57
CA VAL A 51 21.01 -8.69 16.33
C VAL A 51 20.05 -8.16 15.27
N ASN A 52 18.90 -8.80 15.10
CA ASN A 52 17.87 -8.38 14.15
C ASN A 52 17.30 -7.00 14.52
N ILE A 53 16.96 -6.78 15.78
CA ILE A 53 16.46 -5.50 16.29
C ILE A 53 17.52 -4.41 16.16
N GLY A 54 18.78 -4.71 16.52
CA GLY A 54 19.89 -3.77 16.37
C GLY A 54 20.09 -3.33 14.92
N LYS A 55 19.96 -4.27 13.96
CA LYS A 55 20.07 -3.95 12.53
C LYS A 55 18.92 -3.07 12.06
N LEU A 56 17.68 -3.41 12.42
CA LEU A 56 16.50 -2.59 12.10
C LEU A 56 16.67 -1.16 12.65
N MET A 57 17.10 -1.02 13.90
CA MET A 57 17.36 0.27 14.52
C MET A 57 18.42 1.07 13.76
N CYS A 58 19.55 0.45 13.41
CA CYS A 58 20.58 1.14 12.61
C CYS A 58 20.04 1.58 11.25
N LEU A 59 19.29 0.73 10.55
CA LEU A 59 18.73 1.08 9.25
C LEU A 59 17.75 2.26 9.35
N MET A 60 16.91 2.28 10.38
CA MET A 60 15.96 3.38 10.63
C MET A 60 16.68 4.69 10.96
N GLU A 61 17.66 4.67 11.87
CA GLU A 61 18.44 5.85 12.26
C GLU A 61 19.28 6.42 11.10
N LEU A 62 19.68 5.57 10.15
CA LEU A 62 20.36 5.95 8.92
C LEU A 62 19.41 6.36 7.79
N ASN A 63 18.10 6.44 8.05
CA ASN A 63 17.05 6.70 7.05
C ASN A 63 17.04 5.71 5.87
N ARG A 64 17.59 4.50 6.05
CA ARG A 64 17.60 3.41 5.07
C ARG A 64 16.30 2.61 5.13
N PHE A 65 15.16 3.31 5.05
CA PHE A 65 13.83 2.73 5.33
C PHE A 65 13.44 1.60 4.38
N LYS A 66 13.82 1.66 3.10
CA LYS A 66 13.53 0.58 2.16
C LYS A 66 14.19 -0.73 2.59
N GLU A 67 15.47 -0.67 2.97
CA GLU A 67 16.20 -1.83 3.47
C GLU A 67 15.68 -2.29 4.83
N ALA A 68 15.29 -1.37 5.70
CA ALA A 68 14.66 -1.70 6.98
C ALA A 68 13.34 -2.46 6.76
N GLN A 69 12.50 -1.97 5.85
CA GLN A 69 11.21 -2.58 5.52
C GLN A 69 11.40 -3.98 4.94
N ASP A 70 12.23 -4.13 3.91
CA ASP A 70 12.49 -5.44 3.27
C ASP A 70 13.05 -6.46 4.27
N PHE A 71 13.95 -6.01 5.16
CA PHE A 71 14.51 -6.86 6.21
C PHE A 71 13.46 -7.24 7.26
N CYS A 72 12.59 -6.30 7.67
CA CYS A 72 11.53 -6.54 8.64
C CYS A 72 10.47 -7.52 8.09
N GLU A 73 10.06 -7.35 6.84
CA GLU A 73 9.13 -8.25 6.15
C GLU A 73 9.67 -9.70 6.11
N ALA A 74 10.98 -9.87 5.87
CA ALA A 74 11.60 -11.20 5.92
C ALA A 74 11.53 -11.84 7.31
N LEU A 75 11.68 -11.05 8.38
CA LEU A 75 11.58 -11.53 9.77
C LEU A 75 10.15 -11.94 10.14
N LEU A 76 9.14 -11.23 9.62
CA LEU A 76 7.72 -11.53 9.87
C LEU A 76 7.29 -12.90 9.32
N LEU A 77 8.00 -13.47 8.34
CA LEU A 77 7.70 -14.79 7.79
C LEU A 77 7.92 -15.93 8.79
N GLN A 78 8.78 -15.76 9.79
CA GLN A 78 9.16 -16.83 10.71
C GLN A 78 8.12 -17.08 11.83
N LYS A 79 7.26 -16.09 12.12
CA LYS A 79 6.21 -16.14 13.17
C LYS A 79 6.69 -16.77 14.49
N ASP A 80 7.86 -16.35 14.97
CA ASP A 80 8.48 -16.86 16.19
C ASP A 80 7.95 -16.16 17.45
N VAL A 81 8.56 -16.43 18.60
CA VAL A 81 8.21 -15.80 19.90
C VAL A 81 8.37 -14.28 19.89
N HIS A 82 9.13 -13.73 18.95
CA HIS A 82 9.39 -12.30 18.80
C HIS A 82 8.56 -11.65 17.69
N TYR A 83 7.63 -12.39 17.08
CA TYR A 83 6.79 -11.93 15.98
C TYR A 83 6.20 -10.53 16.22
N TYR A 84 5.55 -10.31 17.37
CA TYR A 84 4.89 -9.05 17.66
C TYR A 84 5.87 -7.88 17.87
N HIS A 85 7.12 -8.13 18.26
CA HIS A 85 8.16 -7.09 18.26
C HIS A 85 8.51 -6.65 16.82
N TYR A 86 8.60 -7.60 15.89
CA TYR A 86 8.82 -7.29 14.48
C TYR A 86 7.61 -6.59 13.86
N VAL A 87 6.39 -7.00 14.19
CA VAL A 87 5.17 -6.30 13.74
C VAL A 87 5.18 -4.85 14.23
N HIS A 88 5.49 -4.61 15.50
CA HIS A 88 5.57 -3.25 16.04
C HIS A 88 6.57 -2.37 15.27
N ILE A 89 7.76 -2.91 14.97
CA ILE A 89 8.78 -2.19 14.19
C ILE A 89 8.32 -1.96 12.76
N TYR A 90 7.70 -2.96 12.12
CA TYR A 90 7.14 -2.82 10.79
C TYR A 90 6.10 -1.69 10.72
N LEU A 91 5.14 -1.66 11.66
CA LEU A 91 4.17 -0.57 11.78
C LEU A 91 4.87 0.78 11.99
N THR A 92 5.95 0.83 12.77
CA THR A 92 6.73 2.07 12.98
C THR A 92 7.41 2.54 11.68
N ILE A 93 7.98 1.63 10.89
CA ILE A 93 8.59 1.93 9.59
C ILE A 93 7.53 2.48 8.62
N LEU A 94 6.36 1.85 8.56
CA LEU A 94 5.26 2.32 7.72
C LEU A 94 4.79 3.71 8.15
N PHE A 95 4.73 3.99 9.45
CA PHE A 95 4.36 5.30 9.96
C PHE A 95 5.36 6.38 9.54
N GLN A 96 6.65 6.12 9.74
CA GLN A 96 7.73 7.06 9.41
C GLN A 96 7.86 7.33 7.91
N THR A 97 7.44 6.38 7.07
CA THR A 97 7.43 6.51 5.61
C THR A 97 6.08 6.98 5.05
N SER A 98 5.16 7.44 5.92
CA SER A 98 3.82 7.91 5.56
C SER A 98 2.95 6.90 4.81
N GLN A 99 3.22 5.61 4.97
CA GLN A 99 2.43 4.50 4.40
C GLN A 99 1.21 4.18 5.28
N TYR A 100 0.40 5.20 5.59
CA TYR A 100 -0.66 5.12 6.61
C TYR A 100 -1.75 4.10 6.30
N GLU A 101 -2.10 3.91 5.03
CA GLU A 101 -3.12 2.95 4.64
C GLU A 101 -2.66 1.50 4.84
N LEU A 102 -1.43 1.18 4.43
CA LEU A 102 -0.84 -0.12 4.67
C LEU A 102 -0.67 -0.40 6.16
N LEU A 103 -0.28 0.61 6.94
CA LEU A 103 -0.18 0.51 8.39
C LEU A 103 -1.53 0.19 9.02
N MET A 104 -2.58 0.94 8.67
CA MET A 104 -3.92 0.74 9.20
C MET A 104 -4.42 -0.69 8.90
N ASN A 105 -4.27 -1.15 7.65
CA ASN A 105 -4.69 -2.49 7.26
C ASN A 105 -3.95 -3.58 8.04
N GLN A 106 -2.63 -3.44 8.19
CA GLN A 106 -1.83 -4.41 8.95
C GLN A 106 -2.19 -4.40 10.44
N ALA A 107 -2.34 -3.22 11.04
CA ALA A 107 -2.69 -3.10 12.45
C ALA A 107 -4.09 -3.67 12.74
N GLU A 108 -5.07 -3.44 11.85
CA GLU A 108 -6.42 -3.99 11.98
C GLU A 108 -6.40 -5.53 11.96
N GLN A 109 -5.69 -6.14 11.01
CA GLN A 109 -5.54 -7.61 10.93
C GLN A 109 -4.94 -8.21 12.21
N GLU A 110 -3.95 -7.55 12.81
CA GLU A 110 -3.30 -8.04 14.03
C GLU A 110 -4.18 -7.83 15.27
N LEU A 111 -4.96 -6.73 15.32
CA LEU A 111 -5.89 -6.42 16.41
C LEU A 111 -7.09 -7.37 16.46
N GLU A 112 -7.50 -7.95 15.32
CA GLU A 112 -8.52 -9.00 15.23
C GLU A 112 -8.08 -10.33 15.86
N THR A 113 -6.79 -10.50 16.15
CA THR A 113 -6.26 -11.73 16.75
C THR A 113 -6.47 -11.75 18.27
N ASP A 114 -7.16 -12.78 18.77
CA ASP A 114 -7.44 -12.94 20.21
C ASP A 114 -6.19 -13.19 21.07
N ALA A 115 -5.09 -13.68 20.47
CA ALA A 115 -3.85 -14.01 21.17
C ALA A 115 -2.93 -12.80 21.46
N LEU A 116 -3.31 -11.59 21.03
CA LEU A 116 -2.49 -10.39 21.20
C LEU A 116 -2.50 -9.91 22.67
N PRO A 117 -1.34 -9.81 23.34
CA PRO A 117 -1.24 -9.24 24.69
C PRO A 117 -1.77 -7.81 24.75
N GLU A 118 -2.41 -7.45 25.87
CA GLU A 118 -3.13 -6.17 25.99
C GLU A 118 -2.21 -4.96 25.87
N GLU A 119 -0.98 -5.04 26.39
CA GLU A 119 0.01 -3.96 26.27
C GLU A 119 0.40 -3.71 24.80
N ILE A 120 0.52 -4.76 23.99
CA ILE A 120 0.86 -4.65 22.56
C ILE A 120 -0.36 -4.17 21.78
N ARG A 121 -1.56 -4.64 22.15
CA ARG A 121 -2.83 -4.21 21.57
C ARG A 121 -3.00 -2.70 21.67
N GLU A 122 -2.70 -2.11 22.83
CA GLU A 122 -2.78 -0.66 23.04
C GLU A 122 -1.79 0.10 22.16
N GLN A 123 -0.53 -0.38 22.03
CA GLN A 123 0.46 0.24 21.15
C GLN A 123 0.02 0.22 19.67
N PHE A 124 -0.58 -0.88 19.21
CA PHE A 124 -1.06 -0.99 17.82
C PHE A 124 -2.25 -0.07 17.56
N ARG A 125 -3.18 0.04 18.51
CA ARG A 125 -4.29 1.01 18.43
C ARG A 125 -3.80 2.45 18.35
N GLN A 126 -2.81 2.82 19.15
CA GLN A 126 -2.22 4.16 19.11
C GLN A 126 -1.62 4.48 17.74
N LEU A 127 -0.82 3.56 17.17
CA LEU A 127 -0.26 3.73 15.82
C LEU A 127 -1.36 3.81 14.75
N PHE A 128 -2.40 3.00 14.86
CA PHE A 128 -3.56 3.03 13.96
C PHE A 128 -4.27 4.39 14.01
N ASP A 129 -4.63 4.86 15.20
CA ASP A 129 -5.36 6.12 15.39
C ASP A 129 -4.54 7.34 14.93
N MET A 130 -3.24 7.35 15.24
CA MET A 130 -2.33 8.38 14.74
C MET A 130 -2.25 8.37 13.22
N SER A 131 -2.16 7.20 12.59
CA SER A 131 -2.12 7.06 11.13
C SER A 131 -3.41 7.51 10.46
N LYS A 132 -4.55 7.14 11.05
CA LYS A 132 -5.88 7.58 10.61
C LYS A 132 -6.00 9.09 10.66
N LYS A 133 -5.50 9.72 11.73
CA LYS A 133 -5.44 11.18 11.86
C LYS A 133 -4.54 11.80 10.79
N MET A 134 -3.31 11.33 10.63
CA MET A 134 -2.36 11.88 9.64
C MET A 134 -2.88 11.77 8.21
N ARG A 135 -3.47 10.61 7.85
CA ARG A 135 -4.11 10.40 6.54
C ARG A 135 -5.25 11.38 6.32
N ARG A 136 -6.07 11.62 7.35
CA ARG A 136 -7.16 12.61 7.31
C ARG A 136 -6.62 14.03 7.13
N ASP A 137 -5.62 14.43 7.90
CA ASP A 137 -5.06 15.78 7.83
C ASP A 137 -4.49 16.06 6.42
N ILE A 138 -3.73 15.12 5.84
CA ILE A 138 -3.23 15.22 4.46
C ILE A 138 -4.37 15.36 3.44
N ARG A 139 -5.44 14.60 3.62
CA ARG A 139 -6.61 14.67 2.74
C ARG A 139 -7.31 16.02 2.87
N ASP A 140 -7.56 16.46 4.10
CA ASP A 140 -8.30 17.69 4.39
C ASP A 140 -7.49 18.93 3.93
N GLU A 141 -6.15 18.88 3.94
CA GLU A 141 -5.26 19.90 3.37
C GLU A 141 -5.27 19.93 1.82
N LYS A 142 -5.17 18.77 1.16
CA LYS A 142 -5.01 18.69 -0.31
C LYS A 142 -6.32 18.69 -1.08
N ALA A 143 -7.41 18.21 -0.48
CA ALA A 143 -8.70 18.08 -1.15
C ALA A 143 -9.21 19.40 -1.76
N PRO A 144 -9.19 20.55 -1.05
CA PRO A 144 -9.67 21.81 -1.62
C PRO A 144 -8.88 22.24 -2.86
N GLU A 145 -7.56 22.06 -2.85
CA GLU A 145 -6.69 22.41 -3.98
C GLU A 145 -7.03 21.56 -5.22
N TYR A 146 -7.05 20.23 -5.08
CA TYR A 146 -7.37 19.34 -6.21
C TYR A 146 -8.80 19.55 -6.75
N ILE A 147 -9.78 19.80 -5.88
CA ILE A 147 -11.16 20.08 -6.30
C ILE A 147 -11.22 21.38 -7.09
N ASN A 148 -10.60 22.45 -6.60
CA ASN A 148 -10.58 23.74 -7.28
C ASN A 148 -9.89 23.64 -8.65
N ASP A 149 -8.77 22.95 -8.72
CA ASP A 149 -8.05 22.71 -9.98
C ASP A 149 -8.87 21.85 -10.94
N LEU A 150 -9.64 20.88 -10.45
CA LEU A 150 -10.52 20.06 -11.28
C LEU A 150 -11.61 20.94 -11.92
N PHE A 151 -12.30 21.76 -11.13
CA PHE A 151 -13.30 22.66 -11.67
C PHE A 151 -12.72 23.66 -12.66
N LYS A 152 -11.51 24.18 -12.40
CA LYS A 152 -10.78 25.03 -13.34
C LYS A 152 -10.46 24.30 -14.65
N ALA A 153 -9.93 23.08 -14.59
CA ALA A 153 -9.66 22.25 -15.76
C ALA A 153 -10.94 21.88 -16.55
N VAL A 154 -12.08 21.78 -15.86
CA VAL A 154 -13.40 21.63 -16.50
C VAL A 154 -13.81 22.91 -17.23
N GLN A 155 -13.64 24.09 -16.62
CA GLN A 155 -13.93 25.38 -17.27
C GLN A 155 -13.05 25.61 -18.51
N GLU A 156 -11.78 25.22 -18.43
CA GLU A 156 -10.79 25.37 -19.51
C GLU A 156 -10.87 24.25 -20.57
N GLU A 157 -11.79 23.28 -20.42
CA GLU A 157 -11.92 22.09 -21.27
C GLU A 157 -10.59 21.31 -21.42
N ASN A 158 -9.71 21.38 -20.42
CA ASN A 158 -8.42 20.67 -20.39
C ASN A 158 -8.62 19.21 -19.98
N HIS A 159 -9.07 18.38 -20.94
CA HIS A 159 -9.49 16.99 -20.69
C HIS A 159 -8.40 16.10 -20.06
N ALA A 160 -7.14 16.25 -20.45
CA ALA A 160 -6.03 15.46 -19.89
C ALA A 160 -5.80 15.80 -18.41
N HIS A 161 -5.90 17.08 -18.06
CA HIS A 161 -5.75 17.53 -16.68
C HIS A 161 -6.95 17.11 -15.82
N GLN A 162 -8.18 17.20 -16.34
CA GLN A 162 -9.37 16.72 -15.65
C GLN A 162 -9.23 15.27 -15.18
N TYR A 163 -8.79 14.36 -16.06
CA TYR A 163 -8.59 12.95 -15.71
C TYR A 163 -7.52 12.78 -14.62
N THR A 164 -6.38 13.45 -14.78
CA THR A 164 -5.28 13.40 -13.80
C THR A 164 -5.73 13.83 -12.41
N LEU A 165 -6.49 14.92 -12.32
CA LEU A 165 -6.99 15.46 -11.05
C LEU A 165 -8.02 14.52 -10.39
N VAL A 166 -8.93 13.92 -11.16
CA VAL A 166 -9.86 12.91 -10.62
C VAL A 166 -9.09 11.72 -10.02
N GLU A 167 -8.05 11.23 -10.70
CA GLU A 167 -7.22 10.14 -10.16
C GLU A 167 -6.44 10.55 -8.91
N GLN A 168 -5.95 11.80 -8.83
CA GLN A 168 -5.28 12.32 -7.64
C GLN A 168 -6.24 12.42 -6.44
N ILE A 169 -7.45 12.93 -6.67
CA ILE A 169 -8.50 13.02 -5.64
C ILE A 169 -8.88 11.62 -5.15
N ARG A 170 -9.00 10.65 -6.05
CA ARG A 170 -9.32 9.26 -5.69
C ARG A 170 -8.25 8.64 -4.79
N LYS A 171 -6.97 8.95 -5.04
CA LYS A 171 -5.83 8.43 -4.23
C LYS A 171 -5.75 8.97 -2.80
N ILE A 172 -6.28 10.16 -2.53
CA ILE A 172 -6.34 10.71 -1.17
C ILE A 172 -7.60 10.26 -0.41
N ASP A 173 -8.31 9.25 -0.92
CA ASP A 173 -9.45 8.60 -0.29
C ASP A 173 -10.62 9.54 0.02
N MET A 174 -10.78 10.61 -0.76
CA MET A 174 -11.88 11.55 -0.59
C MET A 174 -13.21 10.92 -0.99
N THR A 175 -14.28 11.27 -0.28
CA THR A 175 -15.66 10.94 -0.70
C THR A 175 -16.13 11.94 -1.76
N PRO A 176 -16.66 11.48 -2.91
CA PRO A 176 -17.26 12.34 -3.92
C PRO A 176 -18.32 13.27 -3.32
N THR A 177 -18.25 14.56 -3.65
CA THR A 177 -19.26 15.54 -3.25
C THR A 177 -20.36 15.63 -4.31
N GLU A 178 -21.50 16.24 -3.97
CA GLU A 178 -22.55 16.54 -4.95
C GLU A 178 -22.04 17.32 -6.17
N GLN A 179 -21.10 18.24 -5.94
CA GLN A 179 -20.48 19.04 -7.01
C GLN A 179 -19.70 18.15 -7.99
N ILE A 180 -19.00 17.13 -7.48
CA ILE A 180 -18.32 16.13 -8.31
C ILE A 180 -19.34 15.29 -9.08
N MET A 181 -20.42 14.85 -8.42
CA MET A 181 -21.46 14.05 -9.08
C MET A 181 -22.12 14.82 -10.24
N ALA A 182 -22.31 16.14 -10.09
CA ALA A 182 -22.85 16.99 -11.15
C ALA A 182 -22.00 16.98 -12.44
N LEU A 183 -20.68 16.76 -12.35
CA LEU A 183 -19.77 16.66 -13.49
C LEU A 183 -20.12 15.50 -14.45
N LEU A 184 -20.84 14.47 -13.99
CA LEU A 184 -21.30 13.36 -14.84
C LEU A 184 -22.28 13.80 -15.93
N THR A 185 -22.93 14.96 -15.75
CA THR A 185 -23.86 15.54 -16.73
C THR A 185 -23.29 16.74 -17.49
N ASP A 186 -22.15 17.29 -17.07
CA ASP A 186 -21.52 18.46 -17.70
C ASP A 186 -20.88 18.08 -19.04
N ASN A 187 -21.19 18.82 -20.11
CA ASN A 187 -20.71 18.54 -21.46
C ASN A 187 -19.21 18.87 -21.65
N ARG A 188 -18.63 19.71 -20.78
CA ARG A 188 -17.20 20.07 -20.79
C ARG A 188 -16.31 18.97 -20.20
N VAL A 189 -16.92 18.00 -19.52
CA VAL A 189 -16.23 16.88 -18.89
C VAL A 189 -16.10 15.75 -19.90
N HIS A 190 -14.85 15.37 -20.17
CA HIS A 190 -14.56 14.34 -21.17
C HIS A 190 -15.20 12.98 -20.79
N PRO A 191 -15.73 12.19 -21.75
CA PRO A 191 -16.32 10.87 -21.48
C PRO A 191 -15.46 9.90 -20.66
N VAL A 192 -14.13 9.97 -20.83
CA VAL A 192 -13.18 9.16 -20.04
C VAL A 192 -13.13 9.64 -18.58
N THR A 193 -13.07 10.95 -18.34
CA THR A 193 -13.13 11.53 -17.00
C THR A 193 -14.45 11.19 -16.29
N LYS A 194 -15.59 11.22 -16.99
CA LYS A 194 -16.87 10.76 -16.43
C LYS A 194 -16.83 9.30 -15.99
N THR A 195 -16.11 8.47 -16.74
CA THR A 195 -15.91 7.05 -16.38
C THR A 195 -15.06 6.95 -15.11
N ALA A 196 -13.99 7.73 -14.99
CA ALA A 196 -13.15 7.75 -13.79
C ALA A 196 -13.93 8.24 -12.55
N ILE A 197 -14.76 9.29 -12.69
CA ILE A 197 -15.65 9.77 -11.63
C ILE A 197 -16.66 8.68 -11.24
N PHE A 198 -17.26 8.00 -12.22
CA PHE A 198 -18.22 6.94 -11.94
C PHE A 198 -17.58 5.73 -11.23
N LEU A 199 -16.38 5.32 -11.66
CA LEU A 199 -15.62 4.27 -10.96
C LEU A 199 -15.30 4.67 -9.53
N TRP A 200 -14.95 5.93 -9.29
CA TRP A 200 -14.74 6.46 -7.95
C TRP A 200 -16.01 6.39 -7.07
N LEU A 201 -17.19 6.70 -7.62
CA LEU A 201 -18.47 6.51 -6.91
C LEU A 201 -18.71 5.04 -6.56
N LYS A 202 -18.38 4.12 -7.48
CA LYS A 202 -18.49 2.68 -7.24
C LYS A 202 -17.52 2.21 -6.15
N ASP A 203 -16.25 2.64 -6.18
CA ASP A 203 -15.25 2.32 -5.17
C ASP A 203 -15.69 2.78 -3.77
N LYS A 204 -16.42 3.89 -3.69
CA LYS A 204 -17.01 4.44 -2.46
C LYS A 204 -18.38 3.85 -2.10
N SER A 205 -18.87 2.87 -2.85
CA SER A 205 -20.17 2.22 -2.65
C SER A 205 -21.31 3.23 -2.50
N ILE A 206 -21.35 4.23 -3.40
CA ILE A 206 -22.42 5.23 -3.41
C ILE A 206 -23.73 4.57 -3.90
N SER A 207 -24.74 4.58 -3.03
CA SER A 207 -26.07 4.01 -3.24
C SER A 207 -27.07 4.98 -3.88
N GLU A 208 -26.69 6.25 -4.02
CA GLU A 208 -27.51 7.28 -4.65
C GLU A 208 -27.55 7.08 -6.17
N GLU A 209 -28.73 7.21 -6.77
CA GLU A 209 -28.86 7.21 -8.23
C GLU A 209 -28.21 8.46 -8.82
N VAL A 210 -27.33 8.26 -9.79
CA VAL A 210 -26.68 9.34 -10.54
C VAL A 210 -27.08 9.32 -12.00
N ILE A 211 -27.26 10.51 -12.56
CA ILE A 211 -27.51 10.69 -13.99
C ILE A 211 -26.16 10.91 -14.69
N ILE A 212 -25.91 10.15 -15.75
CA ILE A 212 -24.69 10.24 -16.56
C ILE A 212 -25.06 10.60 -17.99
N HIS A 213 -24.45 11.64 -18.53
CA HIS A 213 -24.53 11.99 -19.94
C HIS A 213 -23.21 11.67 -20.62
N LYS A 214 -23.13 10.61 -21.41
CA LYS A 214 -21.89 10.15 -22.05
C LYS A 214 -22.16 9.73 -23.49
N LEU A 215 -21.37 10.26 -24.43
CA LEU A 215 -21.44 9.90 -25.87
C LEU A 215 -22.86 10.02 -26.46
N GLY A 216 -23.60 11.06 -26.09
CA GLY A 216 -24.98 11.28 -26.53
C GLY A 216 -26.03 10.40 -25.85
N VAL A 217 -25.62 9.48 -24.97
CA VAL A 217 -26.51 8.63 -24.18
C VAL A 217 -26.69 9.25 -22.79
N LYS A 218 -27.95 9.35 -22.35
CA LYS A 218 -28.33 9.70 -20.98
C LYS A 218 -28.79 8.44 -20.27
N GLN A 219 -28.22 8.15 -19.11
CA GLN A 219 -28.58 6.99 -18.31
C GLN A 219 -28.63 7.36 -16.82
N THR A 220 -29.57 6.77 -16.09
CA THR A 220 -29.60 6.81 -14.62
C THR A 220 -29.08 5.48 -14.11
N ILE A 221 -28.10 5.50 -13.21
CA ILE A 221 -27.42 4.32 -12.69
C ILE A 221 -27.17 4.50 -11.20
N THR A 222 -27.35 3.43 -10.41
CA THR A 222 -26.85 3.35 -9.04
C THR A 222 -25.41 2.80 -9.04
N PRO A 223 -24.38 3.57 -8.65
CA PRO A 223 -22.98 3.17 -8.76
C PRO A 223 -22.63 1.85 -8.07
N GLU A 224 -23.10 1.64 -6.84
CA GLU A 224 -22.81 0.41 -6.06
C GLU A 224 -23.33 -0.87 -6.72
N HIS A 225 -24.41 -0.78 -7.50
CA HIS A 225 -25.10 -1.92 -8.10
C HIS A 225 -24.68 -2.22 -9.54
N LEU A 226 -23.70 -1.49 -10.09
CA LEU A 226 -23.26 -1.77 -11.46
C LEU A 226 -22.50 -3.11 -11.51
N PRO A 227 -23.02 -4.14 -12.22
CA PRO A 227 -22.36 -5.44 -12.33
C PRO A 227 -20.96 -5.31 -12.93
N ALA A 228 -20.07 -6.25 -12.62
CA ALA A 228 -18.74 -6.26 -13.22
C ALA A 228 -18.88 -6.34 -14.75
N LEU A 229 -17.94 -5.75 -15.48
CA LEU A 229 -17.97 -5.77 -16.95
C LEU A 229 -18.00 -7.21 -17.48
N GLU A 230 -17.36 -8.12 -16.76
CA GLU A 230 -17.34 -9.57 -17.00
C GLU A 230 -18.73 -10.20 -16.95
N ASP A 231 -19.63 -9.71 -16.10
CA ASP A 231 -20.99 -10.23 -15.94
C ASP A 231 -21.96 -9.66 -16.99
N HIS A 232 -21.52 -8.66 -17.77
CA HIS A 232 -22.36 -8.06 -18.79
C HIS A 232 -22.63 -9.06 -19.94
N PRO A 233 -23.90 -9.27 -20.37
CA PRO A 233 -24.24 -10.27 -21.39
C PRO A 233 -23.47 -10.14 -22.70
N ALA A 234 -23.17 -8.91 -23.13
CA ALA A 234 -22.36 -8.66 -24.32
C ALA A 234 -20.89 -9.11 -24.15
N MET A 235 -20.32 -8.98 -22.94
CA MET A 235 -18.96 -9.41 -22.65
C MET A 235 -18.87 -10.93 -22.56
N GLN A 236 -19.88 -11.58 -21.96
CA GLN A 236 -20.03 -13.04 -21.99
C GLN A 236 -20.14 -13.58 -23.42
N GLN A 237 -20.86 -12.88 -24.31
CA GLN A 237 -20.91 -13.22 -25.73
C GLN A 237 -19.54 -13.08 -26.42
N ILE A 238 -18.81 -11.99 -26.17
CA ILE A 238 -17.48 -11.78 -26.76
C ILE A 238 -16.47 -12.82 -26.25
N LEU A 239 -16.49 -13.16 -24.96
CA LEU A 239 -15.66 -14.24 -24.38
C LEU A 239 -16.05 -15.62 -24.94
N GLY A 240 -17.34 -15.90 -25.11
CA GLY A 240 -17.80 -17.14 -25.76
C GLY A 240 -17.36 -17.23 -27.22
N LEU A 241 -17.31 -16.11 -27.94
CA LEU A 241 -16.82 -16.03 -29.31
C LEU A 241 -15.30 -16.21 -29.43
N SER A 242 -14.51 -15.73 -28.46
CA SER A 242 -13.05 -15.91 -28.46
C SER A 242 -12.65 -17.36 -28.13
N VAL A 243 -13.36 -18.03 -27.22
CA VAL A 243 -13.16 -19.46 -26.89
C VAL A 243 -13.53 -20.35 -28.08
N SER A 244 -14.63 -20.05 -28.77
CA SER A 244 -15.06 -20.82 -29.96
C SER A 244 -14.14 -20.62 -31.18
N TRP A 245 -13.48 -19.46 -31.30
CA TRP A 245 -12.43 -19.23 -32.30
C TRP A 245 -11.18 -20.08 -32.04
N ASN A 246 -10.71 -20.18 -30.79
CA ASN A 246 -9.55 -21.00 -30.42
C ASN A 246 -9.78 -22.52 -30.59
N MET A 247 -11.03 -22.98 -30.52
CA MET A 247 -11.37 -24.39 -30.80
C MET A 247 -11.44 -24.70 -32.30
N ARG A 248 -11.84 -23.75 -33.16
CA ARG A 248 -11.88 -23.95 -34.62
C ARG A 248 -10.49 -23.92 -35.27
N THR A 249 -9.54 -23.18 -34.73
CA THR A 249 -8.17 -23.10 -35.29
C THR A 249 -7.32 -24.35 -34.99
N ARG A 250 -7.66 -25.13 -33.95
CA ARG A 250 -6.99 -26.41 -33.66
C ARG A 250 -7.41 -27.58 -34.56
N HIS A 251 -8.46 -27.42 -35.36
CA HIS A 251 -8.96 -28.46 -36.27
C HIS A 251 -8.49 -28.33 -37.73
N TYR A 252 -7.61 -27.38 -38.04
CA TYR A 252 -7.00 -27.23 -39.38
C TYR A 252 -5.49 -27.52 -39.41
N SER A 253 -4.98 -28.28 -38.44
CA SER A 253 -3.59 -28.69 -38.36
C SER A 253 -3.49 -30.22 -38.29
N THR A 254 -3.73 -30.88 -39.43
CA THR A 254 -3.32 -32.26 -39.71
C THR A 254 -2.66 -32.29 -41.06
#